data_AF-A0A3C0U0P1-F1
#
_entry.id   AF-A0A3C0U0P1-F1
#
_cell.length_a   1.000
_cell.length_b   1.000
_cell.length_c   1.000
_cell.angle_alpha   90.00
_cell.angle_beta   90.00
_cell.angle_gamma   90.00
#
_symmetry.space_group_name_H-M   'P 1'
#
loop_
_entity.id
_entity.type
_entity.pdbx_description
1 polymer ?
#
loop_
_entity_poly.entity_id
_entity_poly.type
_entity_poly.pdbx_seq_one_letter_code
_entity_poly.pdbx_strand_id
1 'polypeptide(L)'
;SLSTVIAVFENLIAAGMDSFNWSRRKSSLIWLVILLVCGIPCALGYNVLKDVRIIGARDILDSEDFIVSNILLPVGALIFLLFCVLKWGWGFDKYQAEANTGKGVKIPKWMKYYFLFVLPVLILVIFIQGLRP
;
A
#
# COMPACT_ATOMS: atom_id res chain seq x y z
N SER A 1 18.28 6.40 -0.92
CA SER A 1 17.32 5.91 -1.93
C SER A 1 17.60 4.49 -2.43
N LEU A 2 18.71 3.81 -2.05
CA LEU A 2 18.87 2.38 -2.32
C LEU A 2 18.24 1.48 -1.24
N SER A 3 18.35 1.87 0.04
CA SER A 3 17.81 1.11 1.17
C SER A 3 16.29 0.91 1.10
N THR A 4 15.54 1.96 0.73
CA THR A 4 14.09 1.91 0.54
C THR A 4 13.69 1.00 -0.61
N VAL A 5 14.41 1.10 -1.73
CA VAL A 5 14.19 0.24 -2.91
C VAL A 5 14.44 -1.22 -2.54
N ILE A 6 15.56 -1.53 -1.87
CA ILE A 6 15.87 -2.88 -1.38
C ILE A 6 14.77 -3.40 -0.44
N ALA A 7 14.25 -2.57 0.46
CA ALA A 7 13.17 -2.97 1.36
C ALA A 7 11.87 -3.34 0.61
N VAL A 8 11.50 -2.57 -0.41
CA VAL A 8 10.32 -2.87 -1.25
C VAL A 8 10.52 -4.17 -2.04
N PHE A 9 11.71 -4.37 -2.62
CA PHE A 9 12.03 -5.63 -3.32
C PHE A 9 11.98 -6.84 -2.40
N GLU A 10 12.54 -6.75 -1.19
CA GLU A 10 12.51 -7.84 -0.22
C GLU A 10 11.06 -8.18 0.16
N ASN A 11 10.19 -7.18 0.32
CA ASN A 11 8.76 -7.40 0.58
C ASN A 11 8.05 -8.13 -0.57
N LEU A 12 8.31 -7.74 -1.83
CA LEU A 12 7.76 -8.44 -3.01
C LEU A 12 8.26 -9.90 -3.09
N ILE A 13 9.55 -10.12 -2.83
CA ILE A 13 10.13 -11.47 -2.83
C ILE A 13 9.51 -12.31 -1.70
N ALA A 14 9.37 -11.77 -0.49
CA ALA A 14 8.72 -12.43 0.64
C ALA A 14 7.28 -12.80 0.32
N ALA A 15 6.48 -11.87 -0.21
CA ALA A 15 5.10 -12.13 -0.62
C ALA A 15 5.01 -13.23 -1.69
N GLY A 16 5.96 -13.28 -2.64
CA GLY A 16 6.05 -14.34 -3.64
C GLY A 16 6.46 -15.69 -3.07
N MET A 17 7.38 -15.72 -2.09
CA MET A 17 7.75 -16.94 -1.39
C MET A 17 6.57 -17.48 -0.55
N ASP A 18 5.85 -16.63 0.16
CA ASP A 18 4.75 -17.04 1.04
C ASP A 18 3.49 -17.44 0.24
N SER A 19 3.15 -16.71 -0.82
CA SER A 19 1.93 -16.97 -1.59
C SER A 19 2.10 -18.11 -2.60
N PHE A 20 3.29 -18.27 -3.19
CA PHE A 20 3.55 -19.26 -4.24
C PHE A 20 4.51 -20.39 -3.83
N ASN A 21 5.01 -20.40 -2.59
CA ASN A 21 6.01 -21.37 -2.10
C ASN A 21 7.26 -21.48 -2.99
N TRP A 22 7.63 -20.39 -3.66
CA TRP A 22 8.78 -20.36 -4.56
C TRP A 22 10.10 -20.22 -3.80
N SER A 23 11.18 -20.77 -4.36
CA SER A 23 12.51 -20.54 -3.80
C SER A 23 12.96 -19.10 -4.02
N ARG A 24 13.71 -18.54 -3.06
CA ARG A 24 14.16 -17.13 -3.07
C ARG A 24 14.76 -16.68 -4.41
N ARG A 25 15.57 -17.55 -5.03
CA ARG A 25 16.21 -17.28 -6.34
C ARG A 25 15.23 -17.20 -7.51
N LYS A 26 14.17 -18.02 -7.49
CA LYS A 26 13.13 -18.00 -8.52
C LYS A 26 12.27 -16.76 -8.37
N SER A 27 11.83 -16.45 -7.14
CA SER A 27 11.04 -15.25 -6.84
C SER A 27 11.78 -13.97 -7.21
N SER A 28 13.08 -13.85 -6.87
CA SER A 28 13.88 -12.67 -7.22
C SER A 28 14.04 -12.49 -8.72
N LEU A 29 14.24 -13.58 -9.48
CA LEU A 29 14.41 -13.51 -10.93
C LEU A 29 13.11 -13.12 -11.63
N ILE A 30 11.98 -13.69 -11.20
CA ILE A 30 10.66 -13.38 -11.76
C ILE A 30 10.30 -11.92 -11.49
N TRP A 31 10.44 -11.45 -10.24
CA TRP A 31 10.18 -10.05 -9.90
C TRP A 31 11.11 -9.08 -10.61
N LEU A 32 12.39 -9.43 -10.81
CA LEU A 32 13.33 -8.63 -11.59
C LEU A 32 12.87 -8.48 -13.05
N VAL A 33 12.46 -9.58 -13.69
CA VAL A 33 11.97 -9.55 -15.08
C VAL A 33 10.67 -8.76 -15.19
N ILE A 34 9.72 -8.97 -14.29
CA ILE A 34 8.45 -8.23 -14.27
C ILE A 34 8.72 -6.73 -14.11
N LEU A 35 9.58 -6.34 -13.17
CA LEU A 35 9.84 -4.94 -12.90
C LEU A 35 10.62 -4.26 -14.02
N LEU A 36 11.49 -5.00 -14.73
CA LEU A 36 12.17 -4.50 -15.92
C LEU A 36 11.17 -4.32 -17.07
N VAL A 37 10.30 -5.30 -17.31
CA VAL A 37 9.25 -5.22 -18.35
C VAL A 37 8.23 -4.12 -18.06
N CYS A 38 7.80 -3.95 -16.81
CA CYS A 38 6.90 -2.86 -16.40
C CYS A 38 7.61 -1.50 -16.34
N GLY A 39 8.92 -1.47 -16.06
CA GLY A 39 9.70 -0.23 -16.05
C GLY A 39 9.96 0.34 -17.46
N ILE A 40 10.02 -0.51 -18.49
CA ILE A 40 10.18 -0.10 -19.89
C ILE A 40 9.05 0.85 -20.37
N PRO A 41 7.74 0.54 -20.22
CA PRO A 41 6.66 1.46 -20.60
C PRO A 41 6.63 2.72 -19.72
N CYS A 42 6.97 2.65 -18.43
CA CYS A 42 7.10 3.83 -17.58
C CYS A 42 8.24 4.77 -18.05
N ALA A 43 9.36 4.21 -18.52
CA ALA A 43 10.47 4.98 -19.07
C ALA A 43 10.20 5.48 -20.50
N LEU A 44 9.45 4.74 -21.33
CA LEU A 44 9.02 5.20 -22.66
C LEU A 44 7.93 6.27 -22.61
N GLY A 45 7.13 6.33 -21.55
CA GLY A 45 6.15 7.40 -21.30
C GLY A 45 6.78 8.80 -21.34
N TYR A 46 7.98 8.93 -20.76
CA TYR A 46 8.76 10.18 -20.79
C TYR A 46 9.16 10.69 -22.19
N ASN A 47 9.24 9.81 -23.20
CA ASN A 47 9.92 10.12 -24.47
C ASN A 47 9.05 9.97 -25.72
N VAL A 48 8.38 8.82 -25.93
CA VAL A 48 7.73 8.48 -27.22
C VAL A 48 6.19 8.58 -27.18
N LEU A 49 5.58 8.42 -26.00
CA LEU A 49 4.12 8.35 -25.82
C LEU A 49 3.48 9.65 -25.30
N LYS A 50 4.11 10.82 -25.50
CA LYS A 50 3.58 12.14 -25.10
C LYS A 50 2.17 12.46 -25.63
N ASP A 51 1.74 11.78 -26.70
CA ASP A 51 0.46 12.02 -27.38
C ASP A 51 -0.66 11.03 -27.02
N VAL A 52 -0.39 9.93 -26.31
CA VAL A 52 -1.46 9.00 -25.88
C VAL A 52 -1.95 9.42 -24.49
N ARG A 53 -2.65 10.56 -24.47
CA ARG A 53 -3.30 11.12 -23.28
C ARG A 53 -4.66 10.46 -23.08
N ILE A 54 -4.71 9.37 -22.32
CA ILE A 54 -5.99 8.67 -22.07
C ILE A 54 -6.80 9.37 -20.96
N ILE A 55 -6.17 10.09 -20.03
CA ILE A 55 -6.87 10.88 -19.00
C ILE A 55 -6.13 12.21 -18.82
N GLY A 56 -6.88 13.31 -18.84
CA GLY A 56 -6.43 14.71 -18.79
C GLY A 56 -5.00 14.98 -18.27
N ALA A 57 -4.13 15.40 -19.19
CA ALA A 57 -2.90 16.17 -18.93
C ALA A 57 -1.81 15.59 -18.00
N ARG A 58 -1.80 14.30 -17.68
CA ARG A 58 -0.73 13.67 -16.86
C ARG A 58 0.00 12.56 -17.61
N ASP A 59 1.31 12.46 -17.42
CA ASP A 59 2.14 11.38 -17.96
C ASP A 59 1.63 10.02 -17.41
N ILE A 60 1.99 8.91 -18.06
CA ILE A 60 1.60 7.55 -17.62
C ILE A 60 2.06 7.31 -16.18
N LEU A 61 3.26 7.80 -15.85
CA LEU A 61 3.83 7.69 -14.50
C LEU A 61 3.09 8.57 -13.48
N ASP A 62 2.68 9.79 -13.85
CA ASP A 62 1.91 10.67 -12.95
C ASP A 62 0.50 10.13 -12.70
N SER A 63 -0.06 9.43 -13.70
CA SER A 63 -1.36 8.74 -13.55
C SER A 63 -1.23 7.50 -12.67
N GLU A 64 -0.15 6.72 -12.83
CA GLU A 64 0.16 5.59 -11.95
C GLU A 64 0.39 6.06 -10.50
N ASP A 65 1.20 7.10 -10.30
CA ASP A 65 1.44 7.67 -8.98
C ASP A 65 0.15 8.21 -8.37
N PHE A 66 -0.71 8.87 -9.17
CA PHE A 66 -2.02 9.30 -8.69
C PHE A 66 -2.89 8.13 -8.23
N ILE A 67 -2.96 7.04 -9.00
CA ILE A 67 -3.73 5.85 -8.64
C ILE A 67 -3.18 5.20 -7.37
N VAL A 68 -1.86 5.04 -7.26
CA VAL A 68 -1.24 4.40 -6.09
C VAL A 68 -1.36 5.28 -4.85
N SER A 69 -0.98 6.56 -4.96
CA SER A 69 -0.86 7.47 -3.83
C SER A 69 -2.20 8.02 -3.36
N ASN A 70 -3.14 8.32 -4.26
CA ASN A 70 -4.44 8.91 -3.89
C ASN A 70 -5.58 7.89 -3.76
N ILE A 71 -5.48 6.73 -4.41
CA ILE A 71 -6.55 5.72 -4.37
C ILE A 71 -6.10 4.49 -3.59
N LEU A 72 -5.01 3.83 -4.00
CA LEU A 72 -4.62 2.54 -3.43
C LEU A 72 -4.19 2.65 -1.97
N LEU A 73 -3.40 3.66 -1.62
CA LEU A 73 -2.91 3.90 -0.26
C LEU A 73 -4.06 4.20 0.72
N PRO A 74 -4.95 5.18 0.47
CA PRO A 74 -6.07 5.46 1.38
C PRO A 74 -7.09 4.32 1.45
N VAL A 75 -7.42 3.69 0.32
CA VAL A 75 -8.37 2.57 0.29
C VAL A 75 -7.79 1.36 1.02
N GLY A 76 -6.51 1.04 0.81
CA GLY A 76 -5.81 -0.02 1.52
C GLY A 76 -5.82 0.23 3.03
N ALA A 77 -5.46 1.44 3.45
CA ALA A 77 -5.52 1.84 4.86
C ALA A 77 -6.93 1.72 5.45
N LEU A 78 -7.97 2.08 4.67
CA LEU A 78 -9.36 1.95 5.09
C LEU A 78 -9.77 0.48 5.27
N ILE A 79 -9.41 -0.40 4.34
CA ILE A 79 -9.67 -1.84 4.45
C ILE A 79 -8.97 -2.43 5.67
N PHE A 80 -7.68 -2.11 5.88
CA PHE A 80 -6.95 -2.56 7.07
C PHE A 80 -7.58 -2.05 8.36
N LEU A 81 -7.97 -0.78 8.40
CA LEU A 81 -8.62 -0.18 9.57
C LEU A 81 -9.96 -0.85 9.86
N LEU A 82 -10.81 -1.00 8.84
CA LEU A 82 -12.08 -1.69 8.97
C LEU A 82 -11.87 -3.13 9.45
N PHE A 83 -10.86 -3.83 8.94
CA PHE A 83 -10.53 -5.18 9.41
C PHE A 83 -10.13 -5.23 10.88
N CYS A 84 -9.36 -4.25 11.38
CA CYS A 84 -8.96 -4.14 12.78
C CYS A 84 -10.12 -3.72 13.70
N VAL A 85 -11.05 -2.90 13.21
CA VAL A 85 -12.12 -2.29 14.02
C VAL A 85 -13.41 -3.10 14.03
N LEU A 86 -13.83 -3.66 12.89
CA LEU A 86 -15.06 -4.42 12.78
C LEU A 86 -14.97 -5.75 13.51
N LYS A 87 -16.06 -6.10 14.20
CA LYS A 87 -16.23 -7.39 14.90
C LYS A 87 -16.21 -8.61 13.97
N TRP A 88 -16.38 -8.43 12.66
CA TRP A 88 -16.31 -9.49 11.65
C TRP A 88 -14.90 -9.80 11.14
N GLY A 89 -13.91 -8.94 11.40
CA GLY A 89 -12.51 -9.18 11.06
C GLY A 89 -11.73 -9.69 12.28
N TRP A 90 -10.80 -8.88 12.77
CA TRP A 90 -10.02 -9.17 13.98
C TRP A 90 -10.80 -8.84 15.26
N GLY A 91 -11.60 -7.77 15.23
CA GLY A 91 -12.27 -7.21 16.40
C GLY A 91 -11.28 -6.49 17.32
N PHE A 92 -11.61 -5.24 17.67
CA PHE A 92 -10.72 -4.37 18.45
C PHE A 92 -10.22 -5.00 19.76
N ASP A 93 -11.03 -5.83 20.41
CA ASP A 93 -10.67 -6.43 21.70
C ASP A 93 -9.62 -7.55 21.55
N LYS A 94 -9.61 -8.27 20.41
CA LYS A 94 -8.55 -9.25 20.08
C LYS A 94 -7.29 -8.56 19.56
N TYR A 95 -7.45 -7.52 18.72
CA TYR A 95 -6.32 -6.69 18.28
C TYR A 95 -5.59 -6.04 19.46
N GLN A 96 -6.35 -5.52 20.44
CA GLN A 96 -5.77 -4.98 21.67
C GLN A 96 -5.09 -6.05 22.52
N ALA A 97 -5.62 -7.27 22.59
CA ALA A 97 -4.98 -8.36 23.30
C ALA A 97 -3.64 -8.74 22.66
N GLU A 98 -3.61 -8.86 21.34
CA GLU A 98 -2.44 -9.24 20.55
C GLU A 98 -1.36 -8.16 20.54
N ALA A 99 -1.76 -6.90 20.31
CA ALA A 99 -0.86 -5.75 20.39
C ALA A 99 -0.28 -5.55 21.81
N ASN A 100 -0.99 -5.99 22.85
CA ASN A 100 -0.54 -5.93 24.25
C ASN A 100 0.12 -7.21 24.75
N THR A 101 0.33 -8.23 23.91
CA THR A 101 0.98 -9.49 24.32
C THR A 101 2.49 -9.33 24.55
N GLY A 102 3.09 -8.24 24.05
CA GLY A 102 4.52 -7.92 24.21
C GLY A 102 4.88 -7.11 25.46
N LYS A 103 6.18 -6.97 25.74
CA LYS A 103 6.72 -6.03 26.74
C LYS A 103 6.97 -4.66 26.08
N GLY A 104 5.98 -3.78 26.13
CA GLY A 104 6.05 -2.44 25.53
C GLY A 104 4.87 -1.55 25.96
N VAL A 105 4.78 -0.35 25.38
CA VAL A 105 3.69 0.60 25.64
C VAL A 105 2.36 -0.05 25.26
N LYS A 106 1.54 -0.32 26.28
CA LYS A 106 0.24 -0.99 26.08
C LYS A 106 -0.73 -0.04 25.40
N ILE A 107 -1.40 -0.50 24.35
CA ILE A 107 -2.49 0.23 23.70
C ILE A 107 -3.65 0.32 24.70
N PRO A 108 -3.97 1.52 25.18
CA PRO A 108 -4.98 1.71 26.20
C PRO A 108 -6.38 1.70 25.57
N LYS A 109 -7.39 1.24 26.33
CA LYS A 109 -8.77 1.04 25.81
C LYS A 109 -9.42 2.31 25.23
N TRP A 110 -9.00 3.50 25.64
CA TRP A 110 -9.52 4.78 25.09
C TRP A 110 -9.07 5.04 23.65
N MET A 111 -7.96 4.43 23.22
CA MET A 111 -7.48 4.53 21.83
C MET A 111 -8.45 3.85 20.85
N LYS A 112 -9.37 3.02 21.34
CA LYS A 112 -10.51 2.48 20.58
C LYS A 112 -11.29 3.56 19.84
N TYR A 113 -11.60 4.67 20.52
CA TYR A 113 -12.33 5.78 19.91
C TYR A 113 -11.50 6.51 18.85
N TYR A 114 -10.18 6.58 19.03
CA TYR A 114 -9.27 7.13 18.03
C TYR A 114 -9.26 6.29 16.76
N PHE A 115 -9.12 4.96 16.88
CA PHE A 115 -9.17 4.05 15.74
C PHE A 115 -10.55 3.95 15.07
N LEU A 116 -11.64 4.13 15.82
CA LEU A 116 -13.02 4.06 15.31
C LEU A 116 -13.49 5.35 14.63
N PHE A 117 -13.08 6.51 15.12
CA PHE A 117 -13.60 7.80 14.65
C PHE A 117 -12.52 8.66 14.01
N VAL A 118 -11.39 8.87 14.68
CA VAL A 118 -10.37 9.82 14.20
C VAL A 118 -9.65 9.29 12.95
N LEU A 119 -9.26 8.02 12.99
CA LEU A 119 -8.49 7.41 11.92
C LEU A 119 -9.29 7.23 10.61
N PRO A 120 -10.55 6.77 10.58
CA PRO A 120 -11.32 6.71 9.34
C PRO A 120 -11.70 8.10 8.81
N VAL A 121 -11.93 9.09 9.70
CA VAL A 121 -12.15 10.48 9.27
C VAL A 121 -10.89 11.05 8.61
N LEU A 122 -9.71 10.81 9.17
CA LEU A 122 -8.43 11.21 8.55
C LEU A 122 -8.25 10.57 7.17
N ILE A 123 -8.52 9.27 7.03
CA ILE A 123 -8.43 8.58 5.73
C ILE A 123 -9.42 9.14 4.73
N LEU A 124 -10.66 9.45 5.14
CA LEU A 124 -11.65 10.11 4.28
C LEU A 124 -11.20 11.51 3.84
N VAL A 125 -10.58 12.29 4.74
CA VAL A 125 -10.02 13.60 4.39
C VAL A 125 -8.89 13.46 3.38
N ILE A 126 -7.98 12.51 3.57
CA ILE A 126 -6.88 12.22 2.62
C ILE A 126 -7.46 11.78 1.27
N PHE A 127 -8.49 10.95 1.26
CA PHE A 127 -9.14 10.51 0.03
C PHE A 127 -9.81 11.67 -0.73
N ILE A 128 -10.48 12.58 -0.01
CA ILE A 128 -11.09 13.79 -0.60
C ILE A 128 -10.01 14.76 -1.11
N GLN A 129 -8.92 14.95 -0.35
CA GLN A 129 -7.79 15.79 -0.80
C GLN A 129 -7.09 15.18 -2.01
N GLY A 130 -6.89 13.86 -2.02
CA GLY A 130 -6.28 13.14 -3.14
C GLY A 130 -7.14 13.10 -4.39
N LEU A 131 -8.47 13.22 -4.25
CA LEU A 131 -9.39 13.37 -5.40
C LEU A 131 -9.39 14.81 -5.96
N ARG A 132 -8.93 15.80 -5.18
CA ARG A 132 -8.85 17.18 -5.62
C ARG A 132 -7.57 17.34 -6.46
N PRO A 133 -7.69 17.78 -7.73
CA PRO A 133 -6.57 17.78 -8.68
C PRO A 133 -5.44 18.72 -8.27
#